data_AF-A0A842QS71-F1
#
_entry.id   AF-A0A842QS71-F1
#
_cell.length_a   1.000
_cell.length_b   1.000
_cell.length_c   1.000
_cell.angle_alpha   90.00
_cell.angle_beta   90.00
_cell.angle_gamma   90.00
#
_symmetry.space_group_name_H-M   'P 1'
#
loop_
_entity.id
_entity.type
_entity.pdbx_description
1 polymer ?
#
loop_
_entity_poly.entity_id
_entity_poly.type
_entity_poly.pdbx_seq_one_letter_code
_entity_poly.pdbx_strand_id
1 'polypeptide(L)'
;MPDFAETLTVYSAVHEIIHADDHIGGDKLLLATCRHILREHVDKLERSLQIIKKEGGHNVIKDYEDLASLWSIQYLDMVTHYKCYVVLRYMEYPKLDQIWSRLSQEYFPPNLLTCIEVSRGTDYIFKLFTDMVGEYCLIEALEEYKQIKERETQSYMV
;
A
#
# COMPACT_ATOMS: atom_id res chain seq x y z
N MET A 1 -11.27 27.00 -5.38
CA MET A 1 -10.92 25.76 -6.11
C MET A 1 -12.08 24.77 -5.99
N PRO A 2 -13.19 24.99 -6.69
CA PRO A 2 -14.36 24.10 -6.63
C PRO A 2 -14.00 22.66 -7.05
N ASP A 3 -13.23 22.50 -8.12
CA ASP A 3 -12.86 21.19 -8.69
C ASP A 3 -12.05 20.30 -7.73
N PHE A 4 -11.27 20.89 -6.81
CA PHE A 4 -10.48 20.13 -5.84
C PHE A 4 -11.37 19.57 -4.72
N ALA A 5 -12.29 20.38 -4.20
CA ALA A 5 -13.21 19.96 -3.15
C ALA A 5 -14.17 18.86 -3.65
N GLU A 6 -14.63 19.00 -4.89
CA GLU A 6 -15.44 17.98 -5.57
C GLU A 6 -14.67 16.67 -5.74
N THR A 7 -13.46 16.72 -6.30
CA THR A 7 -12.65 15.52 -6.50
C THR A 7 -12.28 14.84 -5.17
N LEU A 8 -11.99 15.61 -4.12
CA LEU A 8 -11.74 15.06 -2.79
C LEU A 8 -12.99 14.37 -2.22
N THR A 9 -14.18 14.95 -2.44
CA THR A 9 -15.44 14.35 -1.99
C THR A 9 -15.70 13.02 -2.70
N VAL A 10 -15.49 12.98 -4.01
CA VAL A 10 -15.64 11.75 -4.80
C VAL A 10 -14.59 10.72 -4.40
N TYR A 11 -13.35 11.15 -4.20
CA TYR A 11 -12.28 10.29 -3.70
C TYR A 11 -12.68 9.62 -2.38
N SER A 12 -13.16 10.39 -1.40
CA SER A 12 -13.62 9.84 -0.12
C SER A 12 -14.79 8.87 -0.30
N ALA A 13 -15.76 9.19 -1.16
CA ALA A 13 -16.87 8.28 -1.43
C ALA A 13 -16.42 6.95 -2.05
N VAL A 14 -15.54 7.01 -3.05
CA VAL A 14 -14.97 5.82 -3.72
C VAL A 14 -14.15 4.99 -2.75
N HIS A 15 -13.35 5.64 -1.90
CA HIS A 15 -12.56 5.01 -0.85
C HIS A 15 -13.42 4.18 0.10
N GLU A 16 -14.48 4.77 0.66
CA GLU A 16 -15.37 4.05 1.58
C GLU A 16 -16.13 2.91 0.90
N ILE A 17 -16.53 3.08 -0.38
CA ILE A 17 -17.18 2.00 -1.14
C ILE A 17 -16.23 0.81 -1.31
N ILE A 18 -14.97 1.05 -1.69
CA ILE A 18 -13.97 0.00 -1.87
C ILE A 18 -13.65 -0.68 -0.53
N HIS A 19 -13.46 0.08 0.54
CA HIS A 19 -13.26 -0.48 1.88
C HIS A 19 -14.42 -1.36 2.32
N ALA A 20 -15.67 -0.92 2.10
CA ALA A 20 -16.86 -1.69 2.45
C ALA A 20 -16.96 -2.99 1.63
N ASP A 21 -16.63 -2.95 0.33
CA ASP A 21 -16.62 -4.12 -0.55
C ASP A 21 -15.56 -5.15 -0.11
N ASP A 22 -14.34 -4.69 0.20
CA ASP A 22 -13.25 -5.57 0.68
C ASP A 22 -13.65 -6.25 2.01
N HIS A 23 -14.34 -5.54 2.91
CA HIS A 23 -14.84 -6.11 4.16
C HIS A 23 -15.96 -7.14 3.95
N ILE A 24 -16.93 -6.85 3.06
CA ILE A 24 -17.98 -7.82 2.68
C ILE A 24 -17.37 -9.06 2.01
N GLY A 25 -16.27 -8.89 1.27
CA GLY A 25 -15.46 -9.95 0.68
C GLY A 25 -14.71 -10.82 1.70
N GLY A 26 -14.86 -10.55 3.00
CA GLY A 26 -14.30 -11.34 4.10
C GLY A 26 -12.84 -11.06 4.38
N ASP A 27 -12.36 -9.84 4.06
CA ASP A 27 -10.99 -9.40 4.35
C ASP A 27 -9.91 -10.36 3.80
N LYS A 28 -10.20 -10.99 2.65
CA LYS A 28 -9.35 -12.03 2.05
C LYS A 28 -7.92 -11.55 1.86
N LEU A 29 -7.74 -10.32 1.35
CA LEU A 29 -6.43 -9.72 1.14
C LEU A 29 -5.69 -9.50 2.46
N LEU A 30 -6.36 -8.94 3.46
CA LEU A 30 -5.79 -8.71 4.80
C LEU A 30 -5.29 -10.03 5.42
N LEU A 31 -6.16 -11.03 5.46
CA LEU A 31 -5.85 -12.33 6.08
C LEU A 31 -4.74 -13.07 5.33
N ALA A 32 -4.75 -13.02 4.00
CA ALA A 32 -3.73 -13.65 3.17
C ALA A 32 -2.36 -12.95 3.33
N THR A 33 -2.36 -11.62 3.34
CA THR A 33 -1.16 -10.80 3.58
C THR A 33 -0.56 -11.07 4.96
N CYS A 34 -1.39 -11.15 5.99
CA CYS A 34 -0.93 -11.42 7.35
C CYS A 34 -0.26 -12.79 7.46
N ARG A 35 -0.89 -13.83 6.87
CA ARG A 35 -0.27 -15.17 6.82
C ARG A 35 1.04 -15.19 6.03
N HIS A 36 1.11 -14.46 4.93
CA HIS A 36 2.32 -14.34 4.12
C HIS A 36 3.47 -13.72 4.92
N ILE A 37 3.20 -12.59 5.60
CA ILE A 37 4.19 -11.90 6.44
C ILE A 37 4.71 -12.82 7.54
N LEU A 38 3.80 -13.51 8.25
CA LEU A 38 4.17 -14.44 9.32
C LEU A 38 4.98 -15.64 8.82
N ARG A 39 4.83 -16.04 7.56
CA ARG A 39 5.52 -17.21 6.98
C ARG A 39 6.86 -16.85 6.37
N GLU A 40 6.91 -15.78 5.58
CA GLU A 40 8.05 -15.45 4.72
C GLU A 40 8.97 -14.36 5.28
N HIS A 41 8.49 -13.56 6.24
CA HIS A 41 9.21 -12.35 6.70
C HIS A 41 9.47 -12.34 8.21
N VAL A 42 9.68 -13.52 8.81
CA VAL A 42 9.95 -13.68 10.24
C VAL A 42 11.19 -12.89 10.69
N ASP A 43 12.23 -12.85 9.86
CA ASP A 43 13.47 -12.10 10.12
C ASP A 43 13.20 -10.59 10.27
N LYS A 44 12.34 -10.03 9.41
CA LYS A 44 11.94 -8.63 9.45
C LYS A 44 11.03 -8.32 10.64
N LEU A 45 10.13 -9.24 10.98
CA LEU A 45 9.30 -9.13 12.19
C LEU A 45 10.16 -9.14 13.45
N GLU A 46 11.15 -10.04 13.53
CA GLU A 46 12.09 -10.10 14.65
C GLU A 46 12.84 -8.79 14.83
N ARG A 47 13.47 -8.30 13.77
CA ARG A 47 14.24 -7.06 13.79
C ARG A 47 13.37 -5.87 14.20
N SER A 48 12.15 -5.79 13.68
CA SER A 48 11.23 -4.68 13.97
C SER A 48 10.72 -4.72 15.41
N LEU A 49 10.37 -5.90 15.94
CA LEU A 49 10.02 -6.02 17.36
C LEU A 49 11.18 -5.66 18.29
N GLN A 50 12.43 -5.99 17.93
CA GLN A 50 13.60 -5.56 18.72
C GLN A 50 13.70 -4.03 18.79
N ILE A 51 13.44 -3.33 17.69
CA ILE A 51 13.40 -1.86 17.64
C ILE A 51 12.26 -1.33 18.52
N ILE A 52 11.03 -1.85 18.35
CA ILE A 52 9.86 -1.44 19.13
C ILE A 52 10.09 -1.63 20.63
N LYS A 53 10.67 -2.76 21.03
CA LYS A 53 11.02 -3.05 22.44
C LYS A 53 12.04 -2.06 22.97
N LYS A 54 13.06 -1.72 22.17
CA LYS A 54 14.08 -0.73 22.55
C LYS A 54 13.50 0.68 22.71
N GLU A 55 12.50 1.05 21.91
CA GLU A 55 11.85 2.37 21.94
C GLU A 55 10.69 2.46 22.93
N GLY A 56 10.37 1.39 23.66
CA GLY A 56 9.32 1.37 24.67
C GLY A 56 7.89 1.15 24.12
N GLY A 57 7.75 0.81 22.84
CA GLY A 57 6.46 0.57 22.17
C GLY A 57 5.80 -0.79 22.49
N HIS A 58 6.41 -1.61 23.35
CA HIS A 58 5.98 -3.00 23.60
C HIS A 58 4.57 -3.16 24.20
N ASN A 59 3.95 -2.06 24.65
CA ASN A 59 2.61 -2.08 25.24
C ASN A 59 1.50 -2.21 24.17
N VAL A 60 1.79 -1.80 22.92
CA VAL A 60 0.82 -1.77 21.81
C VAL A 60 1.07 -2.90 20.83
N ILE A 61 2.33 -3.14 20.45
CA ILE A 61 2.73 -4.22 19.55
C ILE A 61 3.58 -5.19 20.36
N LYS A 62 3.02 -6.36 20.68
CA LYS A 62 3.60 -7.29 21.66
C LYS A 62 4.36 -8.43 21.00
N ASP A 63 3.86 -8.89 19.85
CA ASP A 63 4.35 -10.07 19.17
C ASP A 63 4.33 -9.91 17.64
N TYR A 64 4.69 -11.00 16.95
CA TYR A 64 4.74 -11.05 15.49
C TYR A 64 3.36 -10.94 14.87
N GLU A 65 2.31 -11.41 15.53
CA GLU A 65 0.95 -11.36 15.00
C GLU A 65 0.43 -9.92 15.02
N ASP A 66 0.64 -9.18 16.11
CA ASP A 66 0.31 -7.75 16.20
C ASP A 66 1.00 -6.96 15.09
N LEU A 67 2.29 -7.21 14.89
CA LEU A 67 3.09 -6.49 13.89
C LEU A 67 2.70 -6.87 12.45
N ALA A 68 2.51 -8.16 12.18
CA ALA A 68 2.07 -8.63 10.87
C ALA A 68 0.67 -8.12 10.53
N SER A 69 -0.23 -8.06 11.51
CA SER A 69 -1.56 -7.47 11.38
C SER A 69 -1.47 -6.00 10.99
N LEU A 70 -0.67 -5.21 11.71
CA LEU A 70 -0.45 -3.80 11.40
C LEU A 70 0.07 -3.59 9.97
N TRP A 71 1.10 -4.34 9.56
CA TRP A 71 1.66 -4.24 8.22
C TRP A 71 0.67 -4.68 7.13
N SER A 72 -0.19 -5.65 7.44
CA SER A 72 -1.25 -6.10 6.53
C SER A 72 -2.33 -5.04 6.35
N ILE A 73 -2.70 -4.33 7.42
CA ILE A 73 -3.63 -3.20 7.36
C ILE A 73 -3.04 -2.08 6.49
N GLN A 74 -1.77 -1.73 6.71
CA GLN A 74 -1.08 -0.72 5.90
C GLN A 74 -1.00 -1.10 4.41
N TYR A 75 -0.77 -2.38 4.11
CA TYR A 75 -0.78 -2.88 2.74
C TYR A 75 -2.19 -2.80 2.12
N LEU A 76 -3.23 -3.18 2.87
CA LEU A 76 -4.61 -3.06 2.42
C LEU A 76 -4.98 -1.61 2.11
N ASP A 77 -4.67 -0.67 3.02
CA ASP A 77 -4.93 0.76 2.82
C ASP A 77 -4.22 1.29 1.57
N MET A 78 -2.96 0.88 1.34
CA MET A 78 -2.23 1.22 0.13
C MET A 78 -2.94 0.70 -1.14
N VAL A 79 -3.43 -0.53 -1.12
CA VAL A 79 -4.19 -1.13 -2.23
C VAL A 79 -5.51 -0.38 -2.45
N THR A 80 -6.22 0.00 -1.40
CA THR A 80 -7.46 0.78 -1.50
C THR A 80 -7.20 2.15 -2.09
N HIS A 81 -6.18 2.86 -1.62
CA HIS A 81 -5.76 4.14 -2.21
C HIS A 81 -5.42 4.00 -3.69
N TYR A 82 -4.71 2.93 -4.07
CA TYR A 82 -4.37 2.65 -5.46
C TYR A 82 -5.63 2.40 -6.32
N LYS A 83 -6.55 1.55 -5.86
CA LYS A 83 -7.82 1.28 -6.55
C LYS A 83 -8.60 2.59 -6.75
N CYS A 84 -8.68 3.44 -5.71
CA CYS A 84 -9.30 4.76 -5.82
C CYS A 84 -8.62 5.60 -6.90
N TYR A 85 -7.30 5.72 -6.87
CA TYR A 85 -6.54 6.47 -7.86
C TYR A 85 -6.83 5.98 -9.28
N VAL A 86 -6.87 4.68 -9.52
CA VAL A 86 -7.18 4.12 -10.85
C VAL A 86 -8.60 4.47 -11.28
N VAL A 87 -9.60 4.34 -10.40
CA VAL A 87 -10.99 4.69 -10.70
C VAL A 87 -11.13 6.15 -11.07
N LEU A 88 -10.60 7.07 -10.24
CA LEU A 88 -10.68 8.50 -10.51
C LEU A 88 -9.89 8.91 -11.75
N ARG A 89 -8.73 8.27 -12.00
CA ARG A 89 -7.93 8.49 -13.22
C ARG A 89 -8.69 8.04 -14.46
N TYR A 90 -9.35 6.88 -14.42
CA TYR A 90 -10.16 6.36 -15.52
C TYR A 90 -11.38 7.24 -15.80
N MET A 91 -11.98 7.83 -14.77
CA MET A 91 -13.07 8.78 -14.87
C MET A 91 -12.62 10.21 -15.22
N GLU A 92 -11.31 10.42 -15.45
CA GLU A 92 -10.72 11.72 -15.82
C GLU A 92 -11.01 12.86 -14.81
N TYR A 93 -11.08 12.53 -13.50
CA TYR A 93 -11.33 13.54 -12.48
C TYR A 93 -10.18 14.57 -12.39
N PRO A 94 -10.49 15.88 -12.35
CA PRO A 94 -9.48 16.92 -12.32
C PRO A 94 -8.71 16.94 -11.00
N LYS A 95 -7.47 17.45 -11.00
CA LYS A 95 -6.66 17.67 -9.78
C LYS A 95 -6.36 16.41 -8.96
N LEU A 96 -6.55 15.21 -9.52
CA LEU A 96 -6.23 13.94 -8.86
C LEU A 96 -4.77 13.89 -8.38
N ASP A 97 -3.82 14.31 -9.21
CA ASP A 97 -2.39 14.34 -8.84
C ASP A 97 -2.10 15.25 -7.64
N GLN A 98 -2.90 16.31 -7.43
CA GLN A 98 -2.77 17.19 -6.26
C GLN A 98 -3.28 16.53 -4.99
N ILE A 99 -4.32 15.70 -5.07
CA ILE A 99 -4.80 14.88 -3.96
C ILE A 99 -3.73 13.83 -3.65
N TRP A 100 -3.24 13.14 -4.67
CA TRP A 100 -2.22 12.10 -4.55
C TRP A 100 -0.92 12.61 -3.92
N SER A 101 -0.45 13.80 -4.33
CA SER A 101 0.74 14.41 -3.75
C SER A 101 0.58 14.75 -2.27
N ARG A 102 -0.64 15.11 -1.83
CA ARG A 102 -0.92 15.43 -0.43
C ARG A 102 -0.97 14.17 0.44
N LEU A 103 -1.54 13.08 -0.08
CA LEU A 103 -1.58 11.79 0.61
C LEU A 103 -0.18 11.22 0.85
N SER A 104 0.78 11.49 -0.05
CA SER A 104 2.18 11.07 0.11
C SER A 104 2.95 11.75 1.25
N GLN A 105 2.38 12.75 1.91
CA GLN A 105 3.00 13.41 3.06
C GLN A 105 2.72 12.71 4.40
N GLU A 106 1.80 11.75 4.43
CA GLU A 106 1.53 10.95 5.63
C GLU A 106 2.42 9.70 5.69
N TYR A 107 2.57 9.14 6.89
CA TYR A 107 3.60 8.17 7.35
C TYR A 107 3.85 6.93 6.48
N PHE A 108 3.03 6.68 5.45
CA PHE A 108 3.23 5.62 4.48
C PHE A 108 2.86 6.11 3.06
N PRO A 109 3.76 6.03 2.05
CA PRO A 109 3.53 6.60 0.73
C PRO A 109 2.44 5.81 -0.05
N PRO A 110 1.22 6.33 -0.22
CA PRO A 110 0.17 5.64 -0.96
C PRO A 110 0.49 5.56 -2.45
N ASN A 111 1.42 6.40 -2.92
CA ASN A 111 1.90 6.42 -4.30
C ASN A 111 2.90 5.30 -4.63
N LEU A 112 3.27 4.43 -3.68
CA LEU A 112 4.25 3.38 -3.93
C LEU A 112 3.80 2.43 -5.05
N LEU A 113 2.52 2.01 -5.04
CA LEU A 113 1.97 1.18 -6.14
C LEU A 113 1.91 1.95 -7.46
N THR A 114 1.63 3.26 -7.46
CA THR A 114 1.69 4.06 -8.69
C THR A 114 3.11 4.20 -9.23
N CYS A 115 4.14 4.23 -8.37
CA CYS A 115 5.53 4.22 -8.82
C CYS A 115 5.92 2.87 -9.44
N ILE A 116 5.48 1.76 -8.84
CA ILE A 116 5.72 0.43 -9.41
C ILE A 116 4.95 0.27 -10.73
N GLU A 117 3.72 0.81 -10.81
CA GLU A 117 2.90 0.83 -12.03
C GLU A 117 3.65 1.47 -13.20
N VAL A 118 4.33 2.60 -12.98
CA VAL A 118 5.11 3.28 -14.04
C VAL A 118 6.16 2.35 -14.66
N SER A 119 6.75 1.45 -13.87
CA SER A 119 7.78 0.51 -14.33
C SER A 119 7.22 -0.81 -14.88
N ARG A 120 6.12 -1.31 -14.30
CA ARG A 120 5.61 -2.67 -14.55
C ARG A 120 4.28 -2.73 -15.30
N GLY A 121 3.58 -1.60 -15.42
CA GLY A 121 2.26 -1.48 -16.01
C GLY A 121 1.12 -1.77 -15.02
N THR A 122 -0.07 -1.27 -15.35
CA THR A 122 -1.30 -1.40 -14.55
C THR A 122 -1.70 -2.88 -14.36
N ASP A 123 -1.61 -3.70 -15.41
CA ASP A 123 -1.95 -5.13 -15.36
C ASP A 123 -1.11 -5.90 -14.32
N TYR A 124 0.15 -5.51 -14.13
CA TYR A 124 1.00 -6.11 -13.10
C TYR A 124 0.44 -5.82 -11.71
N ILE A 125 0.08 -4.56 -11.44
CA ILE A 125 -0.41 -4.15 -10.13
C ILE A 125 -1.73 -4.84 -9.79
N PHE A 126 -2.66 -4.93 -10.74
CA PHE A 126 -3.92 -5.64 -10.51
C PHE A 126 -3.71 -7.12 -10.17
N LYS A 127 -2.76 -7.79 -10.85
CA LYS A 127 -2.43 -9.20 -10.53
C LYS A 127 -1.96 -9.40 -9.10
N LEU A 128 -1.28 -8.42 -8.49
CA LEU A 128 -0.79 -8.52 -7.12
C LEU A 128 -1.92 -8.76 -6.11
N PHE A 129 -3.10 -8.16 -6.34
CA PHE A 129 -4.23 -8.27 -5.42
C PHE A 129 -5.45 -9.01 -6.00
N THR A 130 -5.34 -9.63 -7.17
CA THR A 130 -6.33 -10.59 -7.69
C THR A 130 -5.79 -12.02 -7.69
N ASP A 131 -4.66 -12.23 -8.35
CA ASP A 131 -4.14 -13.56 -8.68
C ASP A 131 -3.07 -14.00 -7.68
N MET A 132 -2.27 -13.06 -7.21
CA MET A 132 -1.16 -13.26 -6.27
C MET A 132 -1.53 -12.87 -4.83
N VAL A 133 -2.82 -12.95 -4.48
CA VAL A 133 -3.33 -12.57 -3.15
C VAL A 133 -2.66 -13.42 -2.08
N GLY A 134 -1.88 -12.76 -1.21
CA GLY A 134 -1.10 -13.43 -0.17
C GLY A 134 0.25 -13.96 -0.62
N GLU A 135 0.76 -13.52 -1.76
CA GLU A 135 2.14 -13.74 -2.21
C GLU A 135 2.94 -12.43 -2.28
N TYR A 136 2.28 -11.31 -2.03
CA TYR A 136 2.86 -9.97 -2.08
C TYR A 136 2.30 -9.15 -0.91
N CYS A 137 3.18 -8.43 -0.20
CA CYS A 137 2.79 -7.55 0.88
C CYS A 137 3.54 -6.22 0.84
N LEU A 138 3.40 -5.46 1.93
CA LEU A 138 4.08 -4.19 2.13
C LEU A 138 5.59 -4.26 1.90
N ILE A 139 6.18 -5.37 2.33
CA ILE A 139 7.64 -5.57 2.32
C ILE A 139 8.14 -5.75 0.89
N GLU A 140 7.53 -6.64 0.10
CA GLU A 140 7.87 -6.79 -1.31
C GLU A 140 7.65 -5.48 -2.07
N ALA A 141 6.60 -4.73 -1.73
CA ALA A 141 6.34 -3.43 -2.34
C ALA A 141 7.49 -2.44 -2.11
N LEU A 142 7.97 -2.34 -0.87
CA LEU A 142 9.10 -1.48 -0.53
C LEU A 142 10.40 -1.96 -1.19
N GLU A 143 10.65 -3.26 -1.22
CA GLU A 143 11.83 -3.85 -1.86
C GLU A 143 11.82 -3.64 -3.37
N GLU A 144 10.70 -3.88 -4.04
CA GLU A 144 10.55 -3.67 -5.49
C GLU A 144 10.70 -2.19 -5.85
N TYR A 145 10.06 -1.29 -5.09
CA TYR A 145 10.22 0.15 -5.29
C TYR A 145 11.68 0.59 -5.18
N LYS A 146 12.41 0.07 -4.18
CA LYS A 146 13.84 0.35 -4.01
C LYS A 146 14.66 -0.16 -5.21
N GLN A 147 14.41 -1.38 -5.68
CA GLN A 147 15.10 -1.95 -6.84
C GLN A 147 14.85 -1.13 -8.11
N ILE A 148 13.63 -0.65 -8.32
CA ILE A 148 13.28 0.23 -9.46
C ILE A 148 14.10 1.53 -9.37
N LYS A 149 14.15 2.18 -8.20
CA LYS A 149 14.90 3.42 -7.98
C LYS A 149 16.41 3.25 -8.19
N GLU A 150 16.97 2.13 -7.76
CA GLU A 150 18.39 1.81 -7.98
C GLU A 150 18.70 1.63 -9.48
N ARG A 151 17.84 0.95 -10.24
CA ARG A 151 17.99 0.79 -11.69
C ARG A 151 17.89 2.11 -12.45
N GLU A 152 16.92 2.96 -12.08
CA GLU A 152 16.79 4.30 -12.67
C GLU A 152 18.07 5.11 -12.45
N THR A 153 18.60 5.13 -11.23
CA THR A 153 19.81 5.88 -10.88
C THR A 153 21.04 5.38 -11.65
N GLN A 154 21.19 4.06 -11.82
CA GLN A 154 22.26 3.49 -12.64
C GLN A 154 22.14 3.86 -14.12
N SER A 155 20.93 3.97 -14.65
CA SER A 155 20.68 4.37 -16.04
C SER A 155 21.04 5.82 -16.34
N TYR A 156 21.06 6.71 -15.33
CA TYR A 156 21.47 8.12 -15.49
C TYR A 156 22.97 8.35 -15.29
N MET A 157 23.72 7.33 -14.87
CA MET A 157 25.18 7.38 -14.71
C MET A 157 25.95 6.85 -15.93
N VAL A 158 25.26 6.59 -17.05
CA VAL A 158 25.83 6.14 -18.34
C VAL A 158 25.69 7.24 -19.38
#